data_AF-A0A2N6L3H2-F1
#
_entry.id   AF-A0A2N6L3H2-F1
#
_cell.length_a   1.000
_cell.length_b   1.000
_cell.length_c   1.000
_cell.angle_alpha   90.00
_cell.angle_beta   90.00
_cell.angle_gamma   90.00
#
_symmetry.space_group_name_H-M   'P 1'
#
loop_
_entity.id
_entity.type
_entity.pdbx_description
1 polymer ?
#
loop_
_entity_poly.entity_id
_entity_poly.type
_entity_poly.pdbx_seq_one_letter_code
_entity_poly.pdbx_strand_id
1 'polypeptide(L)' 'MSTIEEIEAAILTLPPEDFEHLRRWFFDLDYQRWDEQLEQDIADGKLEALAQEAIAEFKAGQCREM' A
#
# COMPACT_ATOMS: atom_id res chain seq x y z
N MET A 1 15.18 20.56 -13.14
CA MET A 1 14.64 19.31 -12.59
C MET A 1 15.65 18.86 -11.56
N SER A 2 15.25 18.69 -10.31
CA SER A 2 16.16 18.10 -9.34
C SER A 2 16.28 16.61 -9.62
N THR A 3 17.49 16.07 -9.56
CA THR A 3 17.71 14.63 -9.69
C THR A 3 17.30 13.92 -8.40
N ILE A 4 17.04 12.62 -8.46
CA ILE A 4 16.81 11.81 -7.26
C ILE A 4 17.98 11.96 -6.28
N GLU A 5 19.22 12.01 -6.80
CA GLU A 5 20.44 12.18 -6.01
C GLU A 5 20.47 13.50 -5.23
N GLU A 6 19.97 14.60 -5.81
CA GLU A 6 19.87 15.89 -5.12
C GLU A 6 18.82 15.87 -4.01
N ILE A 7 17.72 15.13 -4.20
CA ILE A 7 16.68 14.94 -3.19
C ILE A 7 17.21 14.09 -2.03
N GLU A 8 17.90 12.99 -2.34
CA GLU A 8 18.55 12.13 -1.34
C GLU A 8 19.57 12.91 -0.51
N ALA A 9 20.41 13.71 -1.18
CA ALA A 9 21.37 14.58 -0.50
C ALA A 9 20.67 15.58 0.43
N ALA A 10 19.57 16.21 -0.02
CA ALA A 10 18.79 17.12 0.82
C ALA A 10 18.19 16.40 2.04
N ILE A 11 17.64 15.20 1.87
CA ILE A 11 17.08 14.39 2.96
C ILE A 11 18.15 14.05 4.00
N LEU A 12 19.38 13.72 3.58
CA LEU A 12 20.48 13.44 4.50
C LEU A 12 20.92 14.66 5.33
N THR A 13 20.62 15.87 4.87
CA THR A 13 20.93 17.12 5.60
C THR A 13 19.82 17.58 6.55
N LEU A 14 18.66 16.91 6.55
CA LEU A 14 17.52 17.32 7.36
C LEU A 14 17.78 17.11 8.86
N PRO A 15 17.30 18.03 9.71
CA PRO A 15 17.16 17.79 11.13
C PRO A 15 16.30 16.55 11.41
N PRO A 16 16.51 15.84 12.54
CA PRO A 16 15.74 14.64 12.88
C PRO A 16 14.21 14.85 12.89
N GLU A 17 13.75 16.03 13.31
CA GLU A 17 12.33 16.38 13.36
C GLU A 17 11.70 16.49 11.96
N ASP A 18 12.40 17.15 11.03
CA ASP A 18 11.95 17.31 9.65
C ASP A 18 12.03 15.98 8.90
N PHE A 19 13.05 15.17 9.18
CA PHE A 19 13.16 13.82 8.63
C PHE A 19 11.99 12.93 9.08
N GLU A 20 11.63 12.96 10.37
CA GLU A 20 10.48 12.22 10.89
C GLU A 20 9.15 12.70 10.27
N HIS A 21 8.99 14.00 10.07
CA HIS A 21 7.83 14.57 9.38
C HIS A 21 7.76 14.08 7.92
N LEU A 22 8.87 14.17 7.19
CA LEU A 22 8.97 13.71 5.80
C LEU A 22 8.68 12.21 5.70
N ARG A 23 9.23 11.41 6.61
CA ARG A 23 8.99 9.97 6.67
C ARG A 23 7.52 9.64 6.86
N ARG A 24 6.85 10.34 7.78
CA ARG A 24 5.41 10.14 8.03
C ARG A 24 4.56 10.48 6.82
N TRP A 25 4.84 11.64 6.20
CA TRP A 25 4.16 12.04 4.97
C TRP A 25 4.38 11.02 3.84
N PHE A 26 5.58 10.48 3.70
CA PHE A 26 5.88 9.47 2.69
C PHE A 26 5.08 8.18 2.89
N PHE A 27 4.93 7.72 4.14
CA PHE A 27 4.06 6.58 4.44
C PHE A 27 2.61 6.86 4.10
N ASP A 28 2.08 8.04 4.45
CA ASP A 28 0.70 8.41 4.13
C ASP A 28 0.47 8.41 2.60
N LEU A 29 1.45 8.89 1.83
CA LEU A 29 1.41 8.86 0.36
C LEU A 29 1.42 7.42 -0.19
N ASP A 30 2.27 6.54 0.36
CA ASP A 30 2.33 5.15 -0.04
C ASP A 30 1.02 4.41 0.29
N TYR A 31 0.40 4.70 1.44
CA TYR A 31 -0.93 4.18 1.77
C TYR A 31 -1.98 4.62 0.77
N GLN A 32 -2.01 5.90 0.39
CA GLN A 32 -2.94 6.40 -0.62
C GLN A 32 -2.77 5.72 -1.97
N ARG A 33 -1.52 5.54 -2.42
CA ARG A 33 -1.22 4.82 -3.67
C ARG A 33 -1.63 3.36 -3.61
N TRP A 34 -1.44 2.73 -2.45
CA TRP A 34 -1.87 1.35 -2.24
C TRP A 34 -3.40 1.23 -2.29
N ASP A 35 -4.14 2.17 -1.68
CA ASP A 35 -5.60 2.23 -1.78
C ASP A 35 -6.06 2.37 -3.23
N GLU A 36 -5.48 3.32 -3.99
CA GLU A 36 -5.80 3.52 -5.42
C GLU A 36 -5.52 2.25 -6.25
N GLN A 37 -4.37 1.61 -6.01
CA GLN A 37 -4.01 0.38 -6.72
C GLN A 37 -4.96 -0.77 -6.36
N LEU A 38 -5.33 -0.90 -5.09
CA LEU A 38 -6.27 -1.92 -4.63
C LEU A 38 -7.64 -1.73 -5.27
N GLU A 39 -8.15 -0.50 -5.32
CA GLU A 39 -9.42 -0.18 -5.99
C GLU A 39 -9.37 -0.55 -7.47
N GLN A 40 -8.27 -0.26 -8.16
CA GLN A 40 -8.10 -0.64 -9.56
C GLN A 40 -8.03 -2.16 -9.73
N ASP A 41 -7.31 -2.87 -8.86
CA ASP A 41 -7.20 -4.33 -8.91
C ASP A 41 -8.56 -5.02 -8.64
N ILE A 42 -9.39 -4.42 -7.78
CA ILE A 42 -10.80 -4.81 -7.58
C ILE A 42 -11.60 -4.58 -8.85
N ALA A 43 -11.50 -3.40 -9.46
CA ALA A 43 -12.22 -3.06 -10.70
C ALA A 43 -11.81 -3.95 -11.88
N ASP A 44 -10.54 -4.33 -11.95
CA ASP A 44 -9.98 -5.26 -12.94
C ASP A 44 -10.39 -6.72 -12.68
N GLY A 45 -11.07 -7.01 -11.57
CA GLY A 45 -11.52 -8.35 -11.20
C GLY A 45 -10.37 -9.29 -10.78
N LYS A 46 -9.18 -8.77 -10.47
CA LYS A 46 -8.02 -9.60 -10.09
C LYS A 46 -8.24 -10.36 -8.79
N LEU A 47 -9.09 -9.83 -7.91
CA LEU A 47 -9.45 -10.45 -6.64
C LEU A 47 -10.68 -11.37 -6.73
N GLU A 48 -11.34 -11.45 -7.90
CA GLU A 48 -12.56 -12.24 -8.07
C GLU A 48 -12.30 -13.75 -7.87
N ALA A 49 -11.14 -14.24 -8.31
CA ALA A 49 -10.74 -15.64 -8.12
C ALA A 49 -10.58 -15.98 -6.63
N LEU A 50 -9.96 -15.09 -5.86
CA LEU A 50 -9.79 -15.26 -4.42
C LEU A 50 -11.13 -15.19 -3.68
N ALA A 51 -12.03 -14.29 -4.12
CA ALA A 51 -13.37 -14.21 -3.58
C ALA A 51 -14.17 -15.50 -3.84
N GLN A 52 -14.08 -16.06 -5.05
CA GLN A 52 -14.74 -17.30 -5.40
C GLN A 52 -14.20 -18.50 -4.61
N GLU A 53 -12.89 -18.57 -4.41
CA GLU A 53 -12.24 -19.59 -3.58
C GLU A 53 -12.72 -19.50 -2.12
N ALA A 54 -12.68 -18.32 -1.52
CA ALA A 54 -13.18 -18.11 -0.16
C ALA A 54 -14.66 -18.48 0.01
N ILE A 55 -15.51 -18.14 -0.98
CA ILE A 55 -16.92 -18.54 -0.99
C ILE A 55 -17.08 -20.06 -1.11
N ALA A 56 -16.25 -20.72 -1.91
CA ALA A 56 -16.28 -22.18 -2.08
C ALA A 56 -15.87 -22.90 -0.79
N GLU A 57 -14.79 -22.46 -0.13
CA GLU A 57 -14.34 -23.01 1.15
C GLU A 57 -15.38 -22.80 2.26
N PHE A 58 -16.01 -21.62 2.30
CA PHE A 58 -17.12 -21.33 3.22
C PHE A 58 -18.29 -22.29 3.02
N LYS A 59 -18.71 -22.50 1.78
CA LYS A 59 -19.77 -23.45 1.43
C LYS A 59 -19.39 -24.90 1.73
N ALA A 60 -18.10 -25.25 1.63
CA ALA A 60 -17.58 -26.57 1.97
C ALA A 60 -17.50 -26.81 3.49
N GLY A 61 -17.84 -25.82 4.33
CA GLY A 61 -17.73 -25.91 5.79
C GLY A 61 -16.28 -25.96 6.28
N GLN A 62 -15.33 -25.52 5.44
CA GLN A 62 -13.90 -25.52 5.73
C GLN A 62 -13.41 -24.19 6.31
N CYS A 63 -14.32 -23.24 6.55
CA CYS A 63 -13.97 -22.01 7.26
C CYS A 63 -13.72 -22.29 8.74
N ARG A 64 -12.61 -21.75 9.24
CA ARG A 64 -12.32 -21.69 10.67
C ARG A 64 -12.95 -20.41 11.24
N GLU A 65 -13.68 -20.52 12.34
CA GLU A 65 -14.04 -19.32 13.11
C GLU A 65 -12.77 -18.58 13.55
N MET A 66 -12.79 -17.26 13.40
CA MET A 66 -11.69 -16.38 13.81
C MET A 66 -11.62 -16.24 15.32
#